data_AF-A0A8H7YC71-F1
#
_entry.id   AF-A0A8H7YC71-F1
#
_cell.length_a   1.000
_cell.length_b   1.000
_cell.length_c   1.000
_cell.angle_alpha   90.00
_cell.angle_beta   90.00
_cell.angle_gamma   90.00
#
_symmetry.space_group_name_H-M   'P 1'
#
loop_
_entity.id
_entity.type
_entity.pdbx_description
1 polymer ?
#
loop_
_entity_poly.entity_id
_entity_poly.type
_entity_poly.pdbx_seq_one_letter_code
_entity_poly.pdbx_strand_id
1 'polypeptide(L)'
;MTLMRYLTPTLDDMFMESLRWVDSTYIEKHKSDHPEGLRALYYPHLRMYSVRRDGTTTSTLASSLKTFVIRYGRRTATSLAVYLLSLLPVVGIFVIPAASFYAFNKAVGPIPALVIFGSGLVVPKRIVVMFLQSYFSSRSLTRELLEPYFSRIKYTKEQKRLWFRDRAGVLFGFAIGFYTMLTVPLLGVLVYGIAEASTAYLITKITDPPPPPAYSEGFAASQISWRNKHAFLRLSLGSLDVYNIQALGEGHTVDKRDEREPQKKFS
;
A
#
# COMPACT_ATOMS: atom_id res chain seq x y z
N MET A 1 10.34 7.83 -5.46
CA MET A 1 11.39 7.91 -4.43
C MET A 1 11.87 9.35 -4.45
N THR A 2 11.11 10.13 -3.71
CA THR A 2 11.10 11.59 -3.59
C THR A 2 11.95 11.97 -2.38
N LEU A 3 12.25 13.26 -2.20
CA LEU A 3 12.98 13.86 -1.06
C LEU A 3 12.53 13.39 0.35
N MET A 4 11.40 12.70 0.48
CA MET A 4 10.89 12.13 1.73
C MET A 4 11.85 11.20 2.47
N ARG A 5 12.82 10.57 1.79
CA ARG A 5 13.89 9.79 2.44
C ARG A 5 14.83 10.65 3.32
N TYR A 6 14.66 11.96 3.32
CA TYR A 6 15.34 12.88 4.24
C TYR A 6 14.40 13.42 5.33
N LEU A 7 13.07 13.33 5.13
CA LEU A 7 12.03 13.56 6.14
C LEU A 7 11.71 12.30 6.97
N THR A 8 12.36 11.17 6.66
CA THR A 8 12.00 9.82 7.13
C THR A 8 12.09 9.50 8.63
N PRO A 9 12.84 10.17 9.52
CA PRO A 9 12.78 9.76 10.92
C PRO A 9 11.41 10.07 11.55
N THR A 10 10.82 11.23 11.27
CA THR A 10 9.58 11.66 11.92
C THR A 10 8.36 10.85 11.48
N LEU A 11 8.25 10.54 10.18
CA LEU A 11 7.15 9.72 9.66
C LEU A 11 7.20 8.29 10.20
N ASP A 12 8.41 7.76 10.32
CA ASP A 12 8.65 6.44 10.87
C ASP A 12 8.27 6.34 12.35
N ASP A 13 8.63 7.37 13.13
CA ASP A 13 8.24 7.48 14.53
C ASP A 13 6.72 7.63 14.69
N MET A 14 6.07 8.45 13.85
CA MET A 14 4.61 8.60 13.85
C MET A 14 3.89 7.29 13.51
N PHE A 15 4.38 6.56 12.51
CA PHE A 15 3.85 5.25 12.15
C PHE A 15 3.96 4.26 13.31
N MET A 16 5.13 4.20 13.96
CA MET A 16 5.36 3.32 15.10
C MET A 16 4.51 3.69 16.32
N GLU A 17 4.37 4.97 16.65
CA GLU A 17 3.52 5.41 17.75
C GLU A 17 2.04 5.14 17.47
N SER A 18 1.61 5.32 16.22
CA SER A 18 0.25 4.97 15.81
C SER A 18 0.00 3.47 15.91
N LEU A 19 0.95 2.62 15.52
CA LEU A 19 0.87 1.18 15.72
C LEU A 19 0.76 0.80 17.20
N ARG A 20 1.56 1.46 18.06
CA ARG A 20 1.49 1.25 19.51
C ARG A 20 0.11 1.54 20.05
N TRP A 21 -0.49 2.66 19.63
CA TRP A 21 -1.83 3.05 20.01
C TRP A 21 -2.91 2.07 19.50
N VAL A 22 -2.76 1.58 18.27
CA VAL A 22 -3.67 0.56 17.70
C VAL A 22 -3.60 -0.73 18.52
N ASP A 23 -2.40 -1.19 18.88
CA ASP A 23 -2.24 -2.39 19.70
C ASP A 23 -2.75 -2.20 21.14
N SER A 24 -2.51 -1.04 21.77
CA SER A 24 -3.06 -0.78 23.12
C SER A 24 -4.58 -0.73 23.12
N THR A 25 -5.17 -0.09 22.11
CA THR A 25 -6.63 -0.01 21.94
C THR A 25 -7.22 -1.39 21.65
N TYR A 26 -6.51 -2.22 20.89
CA TYR A 26 -6.92 -3.60 20.64
C TYR A 26 -6.96 -4.42 21.92
N ILE A 27 -5.92 -4.36 22.76
CA ILE A 27 -5.88 -5.04 24.06
C ILE A 27 -7.04 -4.54 24.93
N GLU A 28 -7.25 -3.23 24.99
CA GLU A 28 -8.33 -2.65 25.78
C GLU A 28 -9.71 -3.12 25.34
N LYS A 29 -9.96 -3.17 24.03
CA LYS A 29 -11.23 -3.64 23.47
C LYS A 29 -11.51 -5.12 23.77
N HIS A 30 -10.45 -5.93 23.92
CA HIS A 30 -10.54 -7.38 24.12
C HIS A 30 -10.14 -7.81 25.55
N LYS A 31 -10.16 -6.88 26.52
CA LYS A 31 -9.86 -7.18 27.94
C LYS A 31 -10.76 -8.29 28.52
N SER A 32 -11.98 -8.43 28.01
CA SER A 32 -12.96 -9.45 28.43
C SER A 32 -12.84 -10.77 27.68
N ASP A 33 -12.01 -10.83 26.63
CA ASP A 33 -11.95 -11.97 25.73
C ASP A 33 -10.84 -12.94 26.15
N HIS A 34 -10.91 -14.19 25.68
CA HIS A 34 -9.98 -15.23 26.09
C HIS A 34 -8.59 -14.99 25.47
N PRO A 35 -7.49 -15.09 26.26
CA PRO A 35 -6.11 -14.86 25.81
C PRO A 35 -5.71 -15.60 24.52
N GLU A 36 -6.22 -16.83 24.35
CA GLU A 36 -5.87 -17.73 23.25
C GLU A 36 -6.48 -17.33 21.90
N GLY A 37 -7.48 -16.46 21.90
CA GLY A 37 -8.15 -15.95 20.70
C GLY A 37 -7.70 -14.56 20.28
N LEU A 38 -6.63 -14.00 20.85
CA LEU A 38 -6.15 -12.66 20.48
C LEU A 38 -5.10 -12.73 19.37
N ARG A 39 -5.15 -11.76 18.44
CA ARG A 39 -4.09 -11.62 17.43
C ARG A 39 -2.79 -11.21 18.11
N ALA A 40 -1.66 -11.61 17.54
CA ALA A 40 -0.37 -11.08 18.00
C ALA A 40 -0.24 -9.57 17.74
N LEU A 41 0.57 -8.91 18.58
CA LEU A 41 0.80 -7.48 18.53
C LEU A 41 1.83 -7.14 17.44
N TYR A 42 1.62 -6.03 16.71
CA TYR A 42 2.48 -5.61 15.61
C TYR A 42 3.65 -4.76 16.11
N TYR A 43 3.37 -3.79 16.98
CA TYR A 43 4.34 -2.84 17.50
C TYR A 43 5.56 -3.52 18.18
N PRO A 44 5.41 -4.44 19.15
CA PRO A 44 6.56 -5.00 19.85
C PRO A 44 7.45 -5.81 18.91
N HIS A 45 6.87 -6.55 17.97
CA HIS A 45 7.65 -7.32 16.99
C HIS A 45 8.33 -6.40 15.97
N LEU A 46 7.61 -5.42 15.40
CA LEU A 46 8.17 -4.48 14.42
C LEU A 46 9.31 -3.63 14.98
N ARG A 47 9.25 -3.25 16.27
CA ARG A 47 10.33 -2.50 16.93
C ARG A 47 11.65 -3.29 17.01
N MET A 48 11.58 -4.62 17.03
CA MET A 48 12.78 -5.48 17.06
C MET A 48 13.49 -5.56 15.69
N TYR A 49 12.79 -5.24 14.59
CA TYR A 49 13.42 -5.21 13.27
C TYR A 49 14.32 -3.99 13.14
N SER A 50 15.56 -4.21 12.69
CA SER A 50 16.43 -3.09 12.35
C SER A 50 15.87 -2.37 11.13
N VAL A 51 15.61 -1.07 11.28
CA VAL A 51 15.37 -0.21 10.13
C VAL A 51 16.63 -0.22 9.29
N ARG A 52 16.50 -0.48 7.98
CA ARG A 52 17.62 -0.40 7.03
C ARG A 52 18.11 1.06 6.93
N ARG A 53 18.86 1.52 7.94
CA ARG A 53 19.66 2.74 7.88
C ARG A 53 20.82 2.42 6.96
N ASP A 54 20.74 2.89 5.72
CA ASP A 54 21.93 2.97 4.87
C ASP A 54 22.89 3.97 5.54
N GLY A 55 23.74 3.45 6.42
CA GLY A 55 24.78 4.21 7.11
C GLY A 55 25.93 4.51 6.16
N THR A 56 25.83 5.61 5.41
CA THR A 56 26.98 6.32 4.80
C THR A 56 26.41 7.67 4.38
N THR A 57 26.98 8.81 4.77
CA THR A 57 26.30 10.13 4.68
C THR A 57 26.87 11.09 3.64
N THR A 58 27.93 10.75 2.90
CA THR A 58 28.53 11.66 1.91
C THR A 58 28.67 11.05 0.50
N SER A 59 29.10 9.79 0.37
CA SER A 59 29.15 9.09 -0.95
C SER A 59 27.77 8.65 -1.48
N THR A 60 26.78 8.54 -0.59
CA THR A 60 25.38 8.18 -0.85
C THR A 60 24.54 9.32 -1.40
N LEU A 61 24.82 10.58 -1.05
CA LEU A 61 24.06 11.72 -1.57
C LEU A 61 24.32 11.91 -3.06
N ALA A 62 25.59 11.94 -3.46
CA ALA A 62 25.97 12.05 -4.87
C ALA A 62 25.46 10.87 -5.70
N SER A 63 25.57 9.64 -5.17
CA SER A 63 25.04 8.45 -5.85
C SER A 63 23.50 8.40 -5.85
N SER A 64 22.82 8.88 -4.81
CA SER A 64 21.35 9.00 -4.75
C SER A 64 20.83 10.07 -5.71
N LEU A 65 21.49 11.24 -5.77
CA LEU A 65 21.21 12.29 -6.74
C LEU A 65 21.45 11.79 -8.16
N LYS A 66 22.59 11.13 -8.43
CA LYS A 66 22.85 10.49 -9.73
C LYS A 66 21.76 9.48 -10.10
N THR A 67 21.34 8.63 -9.16
CA THR A 67 20.29 7.63 -9.40
C THR A 67 18.90 8.29 -9.55
N PHE A 68 18.68 9.43 -8.90
CA PHE A 68 17.48 10.25 -9.08
C PHE A 68 17.47 10.87 -10.48
N VAL A 69 18.54 11.58 -10.87
CA VAL A 69 18.70 12.23 -12.17
C VAL A 69 18.63 11.22 -13.32
N ILE A 70 19.29 10.06 -13.24
CA ILE A 70 19.21 9.05 -14.30
C ILE A 70 17.78 8.53 -14.48
N ARG A 71 17.04 8.30 -13.38
CA ARG A 71 15.67 7.78 -13.45
C ARG A 71 14.68 8.84 -13.91
N TYR A 72 14.77 10.05 -13.36
CA TYR A 72 13.94 11.18 -13.77
C TYR A 72 14.25 11.59 -15.20
N GLY A 73 15.54 11.66 -15.56
CA GLY A 73 16.03 11.92 -16.90
C GLY A 73 15.49 10.93 -17.93
N ARG A 74 15.52 9.61 -17.67
CA ARG A 74 14.88 8.62 -18.57
C ARG A 74 13.37 8.83 -18.71
N ARG A 75 12.67 9.19 -17.63
CA ARG A 75 11.23 9.51 -17.69
C ARG A 75 10.94 10.79 -18.46
N THR A 76 11.73 11.85 -18.24
CA THR A 76 11.61 13.12 -18.96
C THR A 76 11.95 12.93 -20.43
N ALA A 77 13.02 12.20 -20.75
CA ALA A 77 13.42 11.91 -22.12
C ALA A 77 12.36 11.08 -22.88
N THR A 78 11.79 10.05 -22.24
CA THR A 78 10.68 9.30 -22.85
C THR A 78 9.43 10.17 -23.05
N SER A 79 9.11 11.05 -22.10
CA SER A 79 7.99 11.99 -22.23
C SER A 79 8.23 13.02 -23.35
N LEU A 80 9.47 13.52 -23.46
CA LEU A 80 9.89 14.45 -24.51
C LEU A 80 9.87 13.76 -25.88
N ALA A 81 10.33 12.52 -25.98
CA ALA A 81 10.27 11.74 -27.21
C ALA A 81 8.81 11.51 -27.67
N VAL A 82 7.92 11.15 -26.74
CA VAL A 82 6.48 11.02 -27.02
C VAL A 82 5.89 12.36 -27.48
N TYR A 83 6.27 13.47 -26.84
CA TYR A 83 5.83 14.81 -27.24
C TYR A 83 6.32 15.18 -28.65
N LEU A 84 7.60 14.98 -28.96
CA LEU A 84 8.16 15.25 -30.28
C LEU A 84 7.52 14.38 -31.37
N LEU A 85 7.29 13.09 -31.10
CA LEU A 85 6.57 12.19 -32.00
C LEU A 85 5.11 12.61 -32.20
N SER A 86 4.48 13.24 -31.20
CA SER A 86 3.12 13.76 -31.30
C SER A 86 2.98 14.97 -32.23
N LEU A 87 4.09 15.64 -32.58
CA LEU A 87 4.10 16.77 -33.52
C LEU A 87 4.06 16.32 -34.99
N LEU A 88 4.16 15.03 -35.28
CA LEU A 88 4.07 14.51 -36.64
C LEU A 88 2.62 14.63 -37.15
N PRO A 89 2.38 15.25 -38.32
CA PRO A 89 1.04 15.63 -38.77
C PRO A 89 0.07 14.44 -39.01
N VAL A 90 0.59 13.25 -39.27
CA VAL A 90 -0.24 12.04 -39.54
C VAL A 90 -0.19 11.05 -38.38
N VAL A 91 1.00 10.79 -37.83
CA VAL A 91 1.20 9.78 -36.79
C VAL A 91 0.91 10.35 -35.40
N GLY A 92 1.10 11.65 -35.21
CA GLY A 92 1.14 12.29 -33.90
C GLY A 92 -0.15 12.18 -33.09
N ILE A 93 -1.30 12.13 -33.76
CA ILE A 93 -2.61 11.95 -33.12
C ILE A 93 -2.74 10.60 -32.40
N PHE A 94 -2.04 9.57 -32.88
CA PHE A 94 -2.06 8.22 -32.29
C PHE A 94 -0.98 8.01 -31.23
N VAL A 95 0.07 8.84 -31.22
CA VAL A 95 1.21 8.70 -30.32
C VAL A 95 0.81 8.84 -28.85
N ILE A 96 0.06 9.89 -28.50
CA ILE A 96 -0.35 10.14 -27.10
C ILE A 96 -1.31 9.03 -26.59
N PRO A 97 -2.36 8.63 -27.32
CA PRO A 97 -3.20 7.50 -26.92
C PRO A 97 -2.42 6.19 -26.80
N ALA A 98 -1.54 5.88 -27.75
CA ALA A 98 -0.76 4.63 -27.74
C ALA A 98 0.24 4.59 -26.58
N ALA A 99 0.96 5.69 -26.33
CA ALA A 99 1.89 5.79 -25.20
C ALA A 99 1.15 5.69 -23.85
N SER A 100 -0.02 6.34 -23.76
CA SER A 100 -0.87 6.28 -22.56
C SER A 100 -1.41 4.87 -22.33
N PHE A 101 -1.86 4.20 -23.39
CA PHE A 101 -2.33 2.81 -23.32
C PHE A 101 -1.20 1.88 -22.90
N TYR A 102 -0.01 2.00 -23.48
CA TYR A 102 1.15 1.18 -23.12
C TYR A 102 1.53 1.35 -21.64
N ALA A 103 1.61 2.60 -21.17
CA ALA A 103 1.95 2.90 -19.78
C ALA A 103 0.90 2.34 -18.80
N PHE A 104 -0.38 2.47 -19.14
CA PHE A 104 -1.48 2.03 -18.30
C PHE A 104 -1.67 0.51 -18.32
N ASN A 105 -1.58 -0.13 -19.49
CA ASN A 105 -1.65 -1.58 -19.65
C ASN A 105 -0.57 -2.28 -18.80
N LYS A 106 0.66 -1.75 -18.80
CA LYS A 106 1.73 -2.29 -17.94
C LYS A 106 1.40 -2.19 -16.44
N ALA A 107 0.57 -1.23 -16.04
CA ALA A 107 0.23 -0.99 -14.65
C ALA A 107 -1.01 -1.78 -14.16
N VAL A 108 -1.99 -2.03 -15.02
CA VAL A 108 -3.32 -2.59 -14.66
C VAL A 108 -3.67 -3.88 -15.42
N GLY A 109 -2.91 -4.22 -16.46
CA GLY A 109 -3.17 -5.35 -17.34
C GLY A 109 -4.03 -4.98 -18.56
N PRO A 110 -4.17 -5.92 -19.51
CA PRO A 110 -4.75 -5.64 -20.82
C PRO A 110 -6.26 -5.38 -20.75
N ILE A 111 -6.99 -6.12 -19.91
CA ILE A 111 -8.46 -6.02 -19.84
C ILE A 111 -8.90 -4.65 -19.31
N PRO A 112 -8.42 -4.15 -18.16
CA PRO A 112 -8.84 -2.84 -17.66
C PRO A 112 -8.35 -1.69 -18.56
N ALA A 113 -7.18 -1.85 -19.19
CA ALA A 113 -6.69 -0.88 -20.16
C ALA A 113 -7.59 -0.79 -21.40
N LEU A 114 -8.03 -1.92 -21.94
CA LEU A 114 -8.93 -1.93 -23.09
C LEU A 114 -10.27 -1.29 -22.75
N VAL A 115 -10.83 -1.58 -21.57
CA VAL A 115 -12.08 -0.96 -21.10
C VAL A 115 -11.93 0.56 -20.97
N ILE A 116 -10.87 1.06 -20.32
CA ILE A 116 -10.68 2.50 -20.10
C ILE A 116 -10.42 3.24 -21.41
N PHE A 117 -9.55 2.72 -22.27
CA PHE A 117 -9.24 3.39 -23.53
C PHE A 117 -10.36 3.20 -24.58
N GLY A 118 -11.09 2.09 -24.55
CA GLY A 118 -12.30 1.87 -25.36
C GLY A 118 -13.44 2.79 -24.93
N SER A 119 -13.70 2.91 -23.62
CA SER A 119 -14.67 3.86 -23.09
C SER A 119 -14.27 5.31 -23.32
N GLY A 120 -12.97 5.60 -23.45
CA GLY A 120 -12.44 6.93 -23.80
C GLY A 120 -12.87 7.48 -25.16
N LEU A 121 -13.51 6.67 -26.02
CA LEU A 121 -14.19 7.14 -27.24
C LEU A 121 -15.49 7.90 -26.92
N VAL A 122 -16.15 7.55 -25.81
CA VAL A 122 -17.42 8.14 -25.37
C VAL A 122 -17.22 9.07 -24.17
N VAL A 123 -16.27 8.74 -23.30
CA VAL A 123 -15.98 9.48 -22.07
C VAL A 123 -15.08 10.68 -22.38
N PRO A 124 -15.43 11.90 -21.91
CA PRO A 124 -14.59 13.08 -22.08
C PRO A 124 -13.14 12.86 -21.60
N LYS A 125 -12.16 13.26 -22.42
CA LYS A 125 -10.72 13.10 -22.13
C LYS A 125 -10.32 13.61 -20.73
N ARG A 126 -10.96 14.68 -20.25
CA ARG A 126 -10.73 15.25 -18.91
C ARG A 126 -11.00 14.23 -17.79
N ILE A 127 -12.06 13.43 -17.91
CA ILE A 127 -12.43 12.43 -16.90
C ILE A 127 -11.40 11.29 -16.91
N VAL A 128 -11.00 10.82 -18.09
CA VAL A 128 -9.95 9.79 -18.23
C VAL A 128 -8.64 10.27 -17.62
N VAL A 129 -8.21 11.51 -17.91
CA VAL A 129 -6.99 12.09 -17.35
C VAL A 129 -7.09 12.24 -15.83
N MET A 130 -8.21 12.74 -15.30
CA MET A 130 -8.44 12.87 -13.87
C MET A 130 -8.39 11.51 -13.16
N PHE A 131 -9.00 10.47 -13.77
CA PHE A 131 -8.96 9.11 -13.26
C PHE A 131 -7.53 8.56 -13.24
N LEU A 132 -6.80 8.67 -14.36
CA LEU A 132 -5.42 8.21 -14.47
C LEU A 132 -4.51 8.93 -13.46
N GLN A 133 -4.64 10.24 -13.34
CA GLN A 133 -3.90 11.05 -12.37
C GLN A 133 -4.19 10.59 -10.94
N SER A 134 -5.47 10.41 -10.59
CA SER A 134 -5.87 9.92 -9.27
C SER A 134 -5.31 8.52 -8.99
N TYR A 135 -5.34 7.62 -9.98
CA TYR A 135 -4.76 6.27 -9.87
C TYR A 135 -3.26 6.28 -9.62
N PHE A 136 -2.49 7.02 -10.43
CA PHE A 136 -1.03 7.07 -10.27
C PHE A 136 -0.62 7.80 -8.99
N SER A 137 -1.35 8.85 -8.59
CA SER A 137 -1.13 9.58 -7.34
C SER A 137 -1.44 8.70 -6.12
N SER A 138 -2.59 8.03 -6.09
CA SER A 138 -2.98 7.09 -5.03
C SER A 138 -1.96 5.94 -4.88
N ARG A 139 -1.48 5.39 -6.00
CA ARG A 139 -0.42 4.36 -5.99
C ARG A 139 0.93 4.88 -5.49
N SER A 140 1.22 6.15 -5.71
CA SER A 140 2.46 6.78 -5.23
C SER A 140 2.37 7.05 -3.73
N LEU A 141 1.24 7.60 -3.29
CA LEU A 141 0.93 7.88 -1.88
C LEU A 141 0.99 6.60 -1.03
N THR A 142 0.31 5.53 -1.43
CA THR A 142 0.34 4.25 -0.67
C THR A 142 1.74 3.68 -0.53
N ARG A 143 2.59 3.81 -1.55
CA ARG A 143 3.98 3.35 -1.48
C ARG A 143 4.81 4.15 -0.50
N GLU A 144 4.49 5.42 -0.32
CA GLU A 144 5.16 6.33 0.58
C GLU A 144 4.71 6.08 2.03
N LEU A 145 3.39 6.01 2.26
CA LEU A 145 2.80 5.72 3.57
C LEU A 145 3.16 4.31 4.10
N LEU A 146 3.41 3.34 3.23
CA LEU A 146 3.81 1.99 3.65
C LEU A 146 5.33 1.82 3.76
N GLU A 147 6.12 2.84 3.45
CA GLU A 147 7.57 2.73 3.50
C GLU A 147 8.11 2.41 4.91
N PRO A 148 7.56 2.96 6.02
CA PRO A 148 7.97 2.57 7.38
C PRO A 148 7.84 1.07 7.68
N TYR A 149 6.81 0.41 7.14
CA TYR A 149 6.63 -1.03 7.25
C TYR A 149 7.65 -1.80 6.40
N PHE A 150 7.81 -1.41 5.13
CA PHE A 150 8.72 -2.10 4.19
C PHE A 150 10.20 -1.85 4.45
N SER A 151 10.55 -0.82 5.22
CA SER A 151 11.93 -0.54 5.61
C SER A 151 12.44 -1.47 6.73
N ARG A 152 11.52 -2.08 7.49
CA ARG A 152 11.79 -3.05 8.57
C ARG A 152 11.82 -4.49 8.09
N ILE A 153 10.78 -4.88 7.35
CA ILE A 153 10.65 -6.26 6.89
C ILE A 153 11.41 -6.45 5.58
N LYS A 154 12.23 -7.50 5.51
CA LYS A 154 13.14 -7.77 4.39
C LYS A 154 12.41 -8.34 3.17
N TYR A 155 11.66 -7.52 2.45
CA TYR A 155 11.07 -7.87 1.16
C TYR A 155 12.07 -7.73 0.02
N THR A 156 12.09 -8.69 -0.91
CA THR A 156 12.72 -8.49 -2.22
C THR A 156 11.87 -7.55 -3.09
N LYS A 157 12.48 -6.99 -4.15
CA LYS A 157 11.77 -6.08 -5.08
C LYS A 157 10.55 -6.75 -5.72
N GLU A 158 10.68 -8.03 -6.09
CA GLU A 158 9.58 -8.79 -6.68
C GLU A 158 8.50 -9.14 -5.66
N GLN A 159 8.88 -9.54 -4.44
CA GLN A 159 7.90 -9.78 -3.37
C GLN A 159 7.10 -8.52 -3.04
N LYS A 160 7.77 -7.36 -2.87
CA LYS A 160 7.10 -6.07 -2.64
C LYS A 160 6.15 -5.75 -3.81
N ARG A 161 6.59 -5.95 -5.06
CA ARG A 161 5.74 -5.73 -6.24
C ARG A 161 4.48 -6.60 -6.24
N LEU A 162 4.62 -7.88 -5.94
CA LEU A 162 3.50 -8.82 -5.89
C LEU A 162 2.55 -8.51 -4.74
N TRP A 163 3.08 -8.17 -3.56
CA TRP A 163 2.30 -7.75 -2.39
C TRP A 163 1.40 -6.55 -2.70
N PHE A 164 1.95 -5.51 -3.34
CA PHE A 164 1.17 -4.32 -3.75
C PHE A 164 0.13 -4.66 -4.82
N ARG A 165 0.44 -5.60 -5.72
CA ARG A 165 -0.49 -6.03 -6.78
C ARG A 165 -1.69 -6.75 -6.19
N ASP A 166 -1.46 -7.64 -5.22
CA ASP A 166 -2.51 -8.47 -4.64
C ASP A 166 -3.54 -7.66 -3.83
N ARG A 167 -3.05 -6.59 -3.18
CA ARG A 167 -3.82 -5.65 -2.35
C ARG A 167 -4.20 -4.35 -3.06
N ALA A 168 -4.02 -4.29 -4.39
CA ALA A 168 -4.17 -3.05 -5.16
C ALA A 168 -5.54 -2.37 -4.97
N GLY A 169 -6.63 -3.15 -4.88
CA GLY A 169 -7.98 -2.60 -4.72
C GLY A 169 -8.20 -1.87 -3.39
N VAL A 170 -7.86 -2.50 -2.27
CA VAL A 170 -7.99 -1.91 -0.93
C VAL A 170 -7.04 -0.73 -0.77
N LEU A 171 -5.80 -0.88 -1.23
CA LEU A 171 -4.80 0.20 -1.19
C LEU A 171 -5.25 1.41 -2.02
N PHE A 172 -5.83 1.18 -3.21
CA PHE A 172 -6.35 2.25 -4.05
C PHE A 172 -7.52 2.97 -3.37
N GLY A 173 -8.49 2.22 -2.84
CA GLY A 173 -9.66 2.79 -2.13
C GLY A 173 -9.27 3.54 -0.85
N PHE A 174 -8.28 3.05 -0.12
CA PHE A 174 -7.72 3.76 1.02
C PHE A 174 -7.07 5.09 0.61
N ALA A 175 -6.17 5.06 -0.36
CA ALA A 175 -5.41 6.24 -0.72
C ALA A 175 -6.17 7.26 -1.57
N ILE A 176 -7.24 6.88 -2.29
CA ILE A 176 -8.04 7.90 -3.00
C ILE A 176 -8.72 8.85 -2.01
N GLY A 177 -9.17 8.36 -0.85
CA GLY A 177 -9.73 9.20 0.22
C GLY A 177 -8.71 10.26 0.69
N PHE A 178 -7.53 9.82 1.10
CA PHE A 178 -6.46 10.74 1.52
C PHE A 178 -5.96 11.63 0.38
N TYR A 179 -5.87 11.12 -0.85
CA TYR A 179 -5.48 11.92 -2.00
C TYR A 179 -6.42 13.10 -2.21
N THR A 180 -7.74 12.89 -2.12
CA THR A 180 -8.70 14.00 -2.24
C THR A 180 -8.52 15.04 -1.14
N MET A 181 -8.27 14.63 0.10
CA MET A 181 -8.00 15.56 1.20
C MET A 181 -6.67 16.33 1.01
N LEU A 182 -5.63 15.67 0.54
CA LEU A 182 -4.31 16.26 0.29
C LEU A 182 -4.31 17.27 -0.88
N THR A 183 -5.30 17.22 -1.77
CA THR A 183 -5.43 18.27 -2.80
C THR A 183 -5.79 19.64 -2.23
N VAL A 184 -6.24 19.72 -0.97
CA VAL A 184 -6.47 20.98 -0.27
C VAL A 184 -5.14 21.50 0.30
N PRO A 185 -4.55 22.57 -0.26
CA PRO A 185 -3.16 22.96 0.00
C PRO A 185 -2.87 23.39 1.45
N LEU A 186 -3.89 23.81 2.20
CA LEU A 186 -3.72 24.26 3.59
C LEU A 186 -3.60 23.12 4.61
N LEU A 187 -4.08 21.92 4.26
CA LEU A 187 -4.20 20.80 5.20
C LEU A 187 -3.15 19.69 4.97
N GLY A 188 -2.24 19.89 4.01
CA GLY A 188 -1.35 18.83 3.52
C GLY A 188 -0.56 18.11 4.61
N VAL A 189 0.13 18.85 5.49
CA VAL A 189 0.98 18.26 6.54
C VAL A 189 0.16 17.51 7.59
N LEU A 190 -0.94 18.10 8.06
CA LEU A 190 -1.82 17.49 9.06
C LEU A 190 -2.48 16.21 8.50
N VAL A 191 -3.04 16.31 7.30
CA VAL A 191 -3.68 15.17 6.61
C VAL A 191 -2.66 14.06 6.36
N TYR A 192 -1.40 14.39 6.05
CA TYR A 192 -0.35 13.40 5.89
C TYR A 192 -0.09 12.63 7.19
N GLY A 193 -0.03 13.33 8.34
CA GLY A 193 0.08 12.68 9.65
C GLY A 193 -1.08 11.74 9.96
N ILE A 194 -2.31 12.16 9.65
CA ILE A 194 -3.51 11.32 9.79
C ILE A 194 -3.46 10.11 8.84
N ALA A 195 -2.98 10.32 7.61
CA ALA A 195 -2.85 9.25 6.62
C ALA A 195 -1.81 8.21 7.07
N GLU A 196 -0.70 8.64 7.65
CA GLU A 196 0.33 7.76 8.21
C GLU A 196 -0.22 6.93 9.38
N ALA A 197 -0.92 7.57 10.33
CA ALA A 197 -1.57 6.89 11.45
C ALA A 197 -2.65 5.91 10.98
N SER A 198 -3.44 6.29 9.97
CA SER A 198 -4.45 5.42 9.37
C SER A 198 -3.81 4.25 8.61
N THR A 199 -2.61 4.43 8.07
CA THR A 199 -1.85 3.37 7.41
C THR A 199 -1.31 2.36 8.42
N ALA A 200 -0.89 2.82 9.60
CA ALA A 200 -0.58 1.94 10.74
C ALA A 200 -1.80 1.11 11.18
N TYR A 201 -3.01 1.66 11.17
CA TYR A 201 -4.20 0.83 11.39
C TYR A 201 -4.44 -0.14 10.22
N LEU A 202 -4.36 0.35 8.97
CA LEU A 202 -4.60 -0.45 7.78
C LEU A 202 -3.69 -1.67 7.71
N ILE A 203 -2.39 -1.54 8.03
CA ILE A 203 -1.44 -2.66 7.95
C ILE A 203 -1.87 -3.80 8.85
N THR A 204 -2.41 -3.49 10.03
CA THR A 204 -2.94 -4.52 10.95
C THR A 204 -4.12 -5.29 10.37
N LYS A 205 -4.81 -4.77 9.35
CA LYS A 205 -5.98 -5.43 8.74
C LYS A 205 -5.66 -6.23 7.48
N ILE A 206 -4.58 -5.86 6.79
CA ILE A 206 -4.26 -6.42 5.46
C ILE A 206 -2.99 -7.27 5.45
N THR A 207 -2.31 -7.39 6.58
CA THR A 207 -1.14 -8.26 6.77
C THR A 207 -1.24 -8.99 8.07
N ASP A 208 -0.60 -10.15 8.15
CA ASP A 208 -0.48 -10.89 9.39
C ASP A 208 0.54 -10.20 10.32
N PRO A 209 0.45 -10.38 11.64
CA PRO A 209 1.43 -9.82 12.57
C PRO A 209 2.82 -10.41 12.27
N PRO A 210 3.86 -9.58 12.14
CA PRO A 210 5.20 -10.08 11.87
C PRO A 210 5.71 -10.89 13.06
N PRO A 211 6.41 -12.01 12.85
CA PRO A 211 7.06 -12.75 13.92
C PRO A 211 8.27 -11.97 14.45
N PRO A 212 8.83 -12.36 15.61
CA PRO A 212 10.13 -11.86 16.05
C PRO A 212 11.22 -12.06 14.98
N PRO A 213 12.24 -11.19 14.88
CA PRO A 213 13.26 -11.25 13.83
C PRO A 213 13.96 -12.61 13.70
N ALA A 214 14.13 -13.33 14.81
CA ALA A 214 14.72 -14.68 14.85
C ALA A 214 13.94 -15.71 13.99
N TYR A 215 12.63 -15.53 13.85
CA TYR A 215 11.73 -16.42 13.10
C TYR A 215 11.14 -15.71 11.86
N SER A 216 11.82 -14.69 11.36
CA SER A 216 11.34 -13.87 10.24
C SER A 216 11.58 -14.49 8.85
N GLU A 217 12.31 -15.61 8.79
CA GLU A 217 12.59 -16.31 7.55
C GLU A 217 11.30 -16.83 6.91
N GLY A 218 11.12 -16.58 5.61
CA GLY A 218 9.91 -16.98 4.88
C GLY A 218 8.67 -16.11 5.14
N PHE A 219 8.63 -15.27 6.17
CA PHE A 219 7.47 -14.41 6.45
C PHE A 219 7.12 -13.47 5.28
N ALA A 220 8.11 -12.80 4.70
CA ALA A 220 7.87 -11.92 3.54
C ALA A 220 7.28 -12.67 2.33
N ALA A 221 7.59 -13.97 2.19
CA ALA A 221 7.04 -14.81 1.13
C ALA A 221 5.60 -15.23 1.43
N SER A 222 5.28 -15.54 2.69
CA SER A 222 3.91 -15.89 3.10
C SER A 222 2.93 -14.73 2.91
N GLN A 223 3.41 -13.49 3.04
CA GLN A 223 2.60 -12.27 2.92
C GLN A 223 2.31 -11.84 1.46
N ILE A 224 2.92 -12.47 0.45
CA ILE A 224 2.73 -12.07 -0.95
C ILE A 224 1.25 -12.15 -1.35
N SER A 225 0.59 -13.27 -1.04
CA SER A 225 -0.84 -13.46 -1.26
C SER A 225 -1.63 -13.07 -0.01
N TRP A 226 -2.69 -12.32 -0.21
CA TRP A 226 -3.63 -11.97 0.83
C TRP A 226 -4.63 -13.12 1.01
N ARG A 227 -4.26 -14.07 1.86
CA ARG A 227 -5.00 -15.33 2.09
C ARG A 227 -6.47 -15.09 2.45
N ASN A 228 -6.75 -14.05 3.25
CA ASN A 228 -8.07 -13.77 3.80
C ASN A 228 -8.88 -12.73 3.00
N LYS A 229 -8.50 -12.44 1.75
CA LYS A 229 -9.10 -11.36 0.94
C LYS A 229 -10.62 -11.42 0.81
N HIS A 230 -11.15 -12.57 0.40
CA HIS A 230 -12.60 -12.72 0.16
C HIS A 230 -13.41 -12.69 1.46
N ALA A 231 -12.83 -13.24 2.52
CA ALA A 231 -13.44 -13.28 3.84
C ALA A 231 -13.47 -11.88 4.46
N PHE A 232 -12.38 -11.10 4.30
CA PHE A 232 -12.30 -9.71 4.73
C PHE A 232 -13.38 -8.82 4.12
N LEU A 233 -13.64 -8.95 2.82
CA LEU A 233 -14.65 -8.13 2.12
C LEU A 233 -16.10 -8.41 2.57
N ARG A 234 -16.34 -9.52 3.28
CA ARG A 234 -17.66 -9.90 3.79
C ARG A 234 -17.86 -9.55 5.27
N LEU A 235 -16.81 -9.15 5.98
CA LEU A 235 -16.89 -8.84 7.40
C LEU A 235 -17.62 -7.53 7.67
N SER A 236 -18.34 -7.49 8.79
CA SER A 236 -18.84 -6.24 9.36
C SER A 236 -17.67 -5.36 9.84
N LEU A 237 -17.86 -4.04 9.85
CA LEU A 237 -16.83 -3.09 10.31
C LEU A 237 -16.34 -3.37 11.74
N GLY A 238 -17.19 -3.97 12.59
CA GLY A 238 -16.86 -4.30 13.98
C GLY A 238 -15.95 -5.52 14.15
N SER A 239 -15.88 -6.40 13.14
CA SER A 239 -15.24 -7.72 13.18
C SER A 239 -14.02 -7.86 12.25
N LEU A 240 -13.40 -6.74 11.85
CA LEU A 240 -12.29 -6.71 10.89
C LEU A 240 -10.99 -7.39 11.40
N ASP A 241 -10.89 -7.73 12.68
CA ASP A 241 -9.71 -8.39 13.28
C ASP A 241 -9.75 -9.92 13.26
N VAL A 242 -10.89 -10.54 12.93
CA VAL A 242 -11.15 -11.97 13.16
C VAL A 242 -10.15 -12.88 12.44
N TYR A 243 -9.72 -12.52 11.23
CA TYR A 243 -8.85 -13.39 10.44
C TYR A 243 -7.36 -13.31 10.77
N ASN A 244 -6.93 -12.30 11.52
CA ASN A 244 -5.54 -12.25 12.03
C ASN A 244 -5.34 -13.15 13.24
N ILE A 245 -6.43 -13.61 13.86
CA ILE A 245 -6.44 -14.54 14.99
C ILE A 245 -6.23 -15.98 14.47
N GLN A 246 -6.92 -16.38 13.40
CA GLN A 246 -6.85 -17.74 12.84
C GLN A 246 -5.50 -18.05 12.16
N ALA A 247 -4.81 -17.07 11.57
CA ALA A 247 -3.53 -17.29 10.89
C ALA A 247 -2.38 -17.77 11.83
N LEU A 248 -2.51 -17.54 13.14
CA LEU A 248 -1.59 -18.06 14.17
C LEU A 248 -1.95 -19.48 14.65
N GLY A 249 -3.18 -19.95 14.38
CA GLY A 249 -3.71 -21.23 14.84
C GLY A 249 -3.70 -22.37 13.81
N GLU A 250 -3.34 -22.11 12.55
CA GLU A 250 -3.30 -23.14 11.50
C GLU A 250 -2.03 -24.02 11.58
N GLY A 251 -1.90 -24.71 12.72
CA GLY A 251 -1.27 -26.03 12.85
C GLY A 251 -2.31 -27.14 13.07
N HIS A 252 -3.61 -26.85 12.96
CA HIS A 252 -4.68 -27.85 13.08
C HIS A 252 -5.67 -27.77 11.93
N THR A 253 -5.94 -28.96 11.41
CA THR A 253 -6.79 -29.33 10.29
C THR A 253 -8.15 -28.62 10.29
N VAL A 254 -8.48 -28.02 9.15
CA VAL A 254 -9.84 -27.55 8.84
C VAL A 254 -10.78 -28.75 8.80
N ASP A 255 -11.54 -28.98 9.88
CA ASP A 255 -12.80 -29.70 9.77
C ASP A 255 -13.90 -28.69 9.44
N LYS A 256 -14.55 -28.93 8.29
CA LYS A 256 -15.71 -28.17 7.84
C LYS A 256 -16.90 -28.60 8.69
N ARG A 257 -17.16 -27.91 9.79
CA ARG A 257 -18.47 -27.92 10.47
C ARG A 257 -18.48 -26.88 11.58
N ASP A 258 -18.92 -25.67 11.27
CA ASP A 258 -19.84 -24.91 12.13
C ASP A 258 -20.20 -23.57 11.48
N GLU A 259 -21.21 -23.64 10.61
CA GLU A 259 -22.12 -22.53 10.40
C GLU A 259 -22.95 -22.36 11.67
N ARG A 260 -22.54 -21.47 12.58
CA ARG A 260 -23.44 -20.89 13.59
C ARG A 260 -22.85 -19.59 14.14
N GLU A 261 -23.21 -18.48 13.52
CA GLU A 261 -23.07 -17.15 14.13
C GLU A 261 -24.03 -17.03 15.34
N PRO A 262 -23.58 -16.54 16.50
CA PRO A 262 -24.51 -16.12 17.54
C PRO A 262 -25.03 -14.72 17.20
N GLN A 263 -26.29 -14.63 16.77
CA GLN A 263 -27.04 -13.38 16.75
C GLN A 263 -27.08 -12.77 18.15
N LYS A 264 -26.28 -11.74 18.41
CA LYS A 264 -26.51 -10.85 19.56
C LYS A 264 -27.69 -9.95 19.23
N LYS A 265 -28.86 -10.27 19.78
CA LYS A 265 -29.99 -9.34 19.88
C LYS A 265 -29.64 -8.23 20.86
N PHE A 266 -29.75 -6.98 20.41
CA PHE A 266 -29.74 -5.83 21.30
C PHE A 266 -31.12 -5.73 21.98
N SER A 267 -31.12 -5.62 23.31
CA SER A 267 -32.19 -5.01 24.12
C SER A 267 -31.56 -3.89 24.93
#